data_AF-A0AB39Z3N4-F1
#
_entry.id   AF-A0AB39Z3N4-F1
#
_cell.length_a   1.000
_cell.length_b   1.000
_cell.length_c   1.000
_cell.angle_alpha   90.00
_cell.angle_beta   90.00
_cell.angle_gamma   90.00
#
_symmetry.space_group_name_H-M   'P 1'
#
loop_
_entity.id
_entity.type
_entity.pdbx_description
1 polymer ?
#
loop_
_entity_poly.entity_id
_entity_poly.type
_entity_poly.pdbx_seq_one_letter_code
_entity_poly.pdbx_strand_id
1 'polypeptide(L)'
;MLPQDRKILRQHTRQNQNQNPNPRRPRFNNNYHSKMGSNSKADPISLTFHDSCLRMSDVQLLHGPHWLNDQILSFYYEYLSHMKYKTNSDLHFIAPEVTQCMKYMDDQELEQLLDQSHATGKPFIFFALNDNESFEAGGTHWSLLVFSRPEKTFYHFDSYGNNNTGNSVELMNKIKELLGARQAKFRPMRCLQQANGYDCGIHVICMTDHIADYLNRYEVIDGLPALHIDTVKAKRTELLKLILSLGGKG
;
A
#
# COMPACT_ATOMS: atom_id res chain seq x y z
N MET A 1 9.81 40.70 -48.50
CA MET A 1 9.44 39.64 -49.46
C MET A 1 8.40 38.74 -48.81
N LEU A 2 7.13 38.92 -49.18
CA LEU A 2 6.07 37.90 -49.09
C LEU A 2 6.08 37.11 -50.44
N PRO A 3 5.12 36.21 -50.75
CA PRO A 3 5.02 34.79 -50.35
C PRO A 3 4.59 33.89 -51.56
N GLN A 4 4.55 32.55 -51.48
CA GLN A 4 3.68 31.70 -52.34
C GLN A 4 3.47 30.35 -51.62
N ASP A 5 2.29 30.00 -51.08
CA ASP A 5 1.02 29.54 -51.73
C ASP A 5 0.90 28.01 -51.52
N ARG A 6 -0.25 27.35 -51.23
CA ARG A 6 -1.67 27.73 -51.23
C ARG A 6 -2.50 26.67 -50.47
N LYS A 7 -3.57 27.12 -49.80
CA LYS A 7 -4.77 26.33 -49.42
C LYS A 7 -5.57 25.94 -50.67
N ILE A 8 -6.51 24.98 -50.52
CA ILE A 8 -7.89 24.87 -51.10
C ILE A 8 -8.30 23.37 -50.96
N LEU A 9 -9.42 22.98 -50.35
CA LEU A 9 -10.78 23.11 -50.89
C LEU A 9 -11.87 22.93 -49.79
N ARG A 10 -12.86 23.83 -49.78
CA ARG A 10 -14.13 23.75 -49.07
C ARG A 10 -15.24 23.29 -50.05
N GLN A 11 -16.13 22.44 -49.53
CA GLN A 11 -17.60 22.35 -49.71
C GLN A 11 -18.27 22.78 -51.03
N HIS A 12 -19.20 21.92 -51.49
CA HIS A 12 -20.44 22.22 -52.25
C HIS A 12 -21.18 20.86 -52.47
N THR A 13 -22.50 20.62 -52.37
CA THR A 13 -23.72 21.44 -52.13
C THR A 13 -24.95 20.51 -51.88
N ARG A 14 -25.96 21.01 -51.13
CA ARG A 14 -27.45 20.95 -51.33
C ARG A 14 -28.18 19.58 -51.35
N GLN A 15 -29.05 19.33 -50.37
CA GLN A 15 -30.52 19.59 -50.30
C GLN A 15 -31.40 18.48 -50.90
N ASN A 16 -32.21 17.85 -50.06
CA ASN A 16 -33.64 17.65 -50.37
C ASN A 16 -34.46 17.38 -49.10
N GLN A 17 -35.54 18.15 -48.95
CA GLN A 17 -36.61 17.98 -47.96
C GLN A 17 -37.65 16.99 -48.50
N ASN A 18 -38.25 16.16 -47.63
CA ASN A 18 -39.70 15.89 -47.65
C ASN A 18 -40.20 15.10 -46.43
N GLN A 19 -41.10 15.76 -45.67
CA GLN A 19 -42.42 15.33 -45.15
C GLN A 19 -42.58 14.01 -44.33
N ASN A 20 -42.95 14.17 -43.04
CA ASN A 20 -43.96 13.52 -42.15
C ASN A 20 -44.57 12.11 -42.47
N PRO A 21 -45.24 11.40 -41.52
CA PRO A 21 -45.31 11.51 -40.05
C PRO A 21 -45.16 10.15 -39.29
N ASN A 22 -45.17 10.20 -37.96
CA ASN A 22 -45.24 9.09 -36.99
C ASN A 22 -46.28 7.98 -37.32
N PRO A 23 -45.97 6.72 -36.94
CA PRO A 23 -46.95 5.97 -36.13
C PRO A 23 -46.35 5.26 -34.91
N ARG A 24 -47.18 5.26 -33.87
CA ARG A 24 -47.06 4.69 -32.52
C ARG A 24 -46.41 3.29 -32.47
N ARG A 25 -45.53 3.06 -31.49
CA ARG A 25 -45.14 1.71 -31.03
C ARG A 25 -45.60 1.47 -29.57
N PRO A 26 -45.91 0.20 -29.21
CA PRO A 26 -46.75 -0.11 -28.05
C PRO A 26 -45.96 -0.19 -26.74
N ARG A 27 -46.62 0.17 -25.63
CA ARG A 27 -46.21 -0.18 -24.28
C ARG A 27 -46.26 -1.70 -24.10
N PHE A 28 -45.10 -2.32 -23.88
CA PHE A 28 -45.03 -3.65 -23.30
C PHE A 28 -44.49 -3.54 -21.88
N ASN A 29 -45.40 -3.70 -20.94
CA ASN A 29 -45.14 -3.92 -19.54
C ASN A 29 -44.87 -5.43 -19.40
N ASN A 30 -43.64 -5.83 -19.08
CA ASN A 30 -43.36 -7.20 -18.69
C ASN A 30 -42.53 -7.19 -17.40
N ASN A 31 -43.26 -7.52 -16.32
CA ASN A 31 -42.71 -7.91 -15.03
C ASN A 31 -41.72 -9.06 -15.21
N TYR A 32 -40.43 -8.74 -15.17
CA TYR A 32 -39.40 -9.69 -14.79
C TYR A 32 -39.05 -9.44 -13.33
N HIS A 33 -39.82 -10.06 -12.42
CA HIS A 33 -39.31 -10.38 -11.10
C HIS A 33 -38.20 -11.42 -11.26
N SER A 34 -36.98 -10.95 -11.55
CA SER A 34 -35.80 -11.76 -11.25
C SER A 34 -35.72 -11.85 -9.73
N LYS A 35 -36.00 -13.04 -9.20
CA LYS A 35 -35.57 -13.43 -7.85
C LYS A 35 -34.06 -13.18 -7.76
N MET A 36 -33.67 -12.03 -7.24
CA MET A 36 -32.33 -11.86 -6.67
C MET A 36 -32.29 -12.75 -5.44
N GLY A 37 -31.77 -13.95 -5.61
CA GLY A 37 -31.31 -14.75 -4.48
C GLY A 37 -30.15 -14.00 -3.85
N SER A 38 -30.43 -13.20 -2.82
CA SER A 38 -29.41 -12.60 -1.97
C SER A 38 -28.81 -13.67 -1.07
N ASN A 39 -27.99 -14.56 -1.64
CA ASN A 39 -27.00 -15.25 -0.83
C ASN A 39 -25.80 -14.31 -0.71
N SER A 40 -25.87 -13.39 0.25
CA SER A 40 -24.66 -12.83 0.84
C SER A 40 -23.89 -14.02 1.42
N LYS A 41 -22.93 -14.56 0.66
CA LYS A 41 -22.00 -15.53 1.22
C LYS A 41 -21.19 -14.77 2.25
N ALA A 42 -21.32 -15.16 3.52
CA ALA A 42 -20.44 -14.66 4.57
C ALA A 42 -18.98 -14.81 4.11
N ASP A 43 -18.16 -13.77 4.28
CA ASP A 43 -16.73 -13.82 4.01
C ASP A 43 -16.02 -14.46 5.21
N PRO A 44 -15.64 -15.75 5.12
CA PRO A 44 -15.19 -16.50 6.28
C PRO A 44 -13.75 -16.14 6.63
N ILE A 45 -13.39 -16.32 7.90
CA ILE A 45 -12.02 -16.17 8.37
C ILE A 45 -11.15 -17.26 7.70
N SER A 46 -10.06 -16.83 7.08
CA SER A 46 -9.00 -17.71 6.57
C SER A 46 -8.01 -18.04 7.69
N LEU A 47 -7.47 -17.02 8.35
CA LEU A 47 -6.41 -17.14 9.36
C LEU A 47 -6.60 -16.07 10.44
N THR A 48 -6.48 -16.46 11.71
CA THR A 48 -6.25 -15.54 12.82
C THR A 48 -4.83 -15.80 13.32
N PHE A 49 -3.99 -14.78 13.30
CA PHE A 49 -2.58 -14.88 13.67
C PHE A 49 -2.19 -13.65 14.49
N HIS A 50 -2.01 -13.86 15.80
CA HIS A 50 -1.83 -12.77 16.77
C HIS A 50 -2.94 -11.72 16.61
N ASP A 51 -2.58 -10.44 16.45
CA ASP A 51 -3.55 -9.35 16.34
C ASP A 51 -4.10 -9.18 14.91
N SER A 52 -3.63 -9.99 13.95
CA SER A 52 -4.13 -9.99 12.58
C SER A 52 -5.22 -11.05 12.33
N CYS A 53 -6.24 -10.67 11.57
CA CYS A 53 -7.30 -11.57 11.10
C CYS A 53 -7.48 -11.43 9.58
N LEU A 54 -7.04 -12.44 8.84
CA LEU A 54 -7.27 -12.55 7.40
C LEU A 54 -8.58 -13.28 7.12
N ARG A 55 -9.41 -12.68 6.28
CA ARG A 55 -10.58 -13.32 5.65
C ARG A 55 -10.21 -13.91 4.29
N MET A 56 -11.11 -14.72 3.74
CA MET A 56 -10.89 -15.28 2.40
C MET A 56 -10.79 -14.19 1.33
N SER A 57 -11.53 -13.09 1.46
CA SER A 57 -11.42 -11.94 0.55
C SER A 57 -10.03 -11.31 0.57
N ASP A 58 -9.39 -11.20 1.73
CA ASP A 58 -8.01 -10.71 1.87
C ASP A 58 -7.04 -11.65 1.13
N VAL A 59 -7.12 -12.95 1.41
CA VAL A 59 -6.23 -13.94 0.78
C VAL A 59 -6.40 -13.98 -0.74
N GLN A 60 -7.61 -13.72 -1.25
CA GLN A 60 -7.85 -13.62 -2.70
C GLN A 60 -7.05 -12.52 -3.39
N LEU A 61 -6.68 -11.45 -2.69
CA LEU A 61 -5.83 -10.39 -3.24
C LEU A 61 -4.44 -10.91 -3.64
N LEU A 62 -3.99 -12.06 -3.12
CA LEU A 62 -2.70 -12.67 -3.47
C LEU A 62 -2.72 -13.46 -4.79
N HIS A 63 -3.90 -13.84 -5.30
CA HIS A 63 -4.04 -14.72 -6.49
C HIS A 63 -4.05 -14.00 -7.84
N GLY A 64 -3.83 -12.68 -7.87
CA GLY A 64 -3.92 -11.91 -9.11
C GLY A 64 -3.22 -10.55 -9.06
N PRO A 65 -3.45 -9.71 -10.08
CA PRO A 65 -2.94 -8.34 -10.13
C PRO A 65 -3.76 -7.40 -9.24
N HIS A 66 -3.95 -7.77 -7.97
CA HIS A 66 -4.75 -7.00 -7.01
C HIS A 66 -3.86 -6.21 -6.07
N TRP A 67 -4.33 -5.03 -5.67
CA TRP A 67 -3.72 -4.27 -4.59
C TRP A 67 -3.83 -5.06 -3.30
N LEU A 68 -2.76 -5.05 -2.51
CA LEU A 68 -2.84 -5.53 -1.14
C LEU A 68 -3.53 -4.47 -0.29
N ASN A 69 -4.35 -4.92 0.65
CA ASN A 69 -4.88 -4.09 1.71
C ASN A 69 -3.95 -4.11 2.93
N ASP A 70 -4.31 -3.29 3.91
CA ASP A 70 -3.71 -3.25 5.25
C ASP A 70 -3.63 -4.65 5.89
N GLN A 71 -4.72 -5.42 5.89
CA GLN A 71 -4.78 -6.73 6.57
C GLN A 71 -3.63 -7.68 6.20
N ILE A 72 -3.24 -7.73 4.93
CA ILE A 72 -2.12 -8.59 4.48
C ILE A 72 -0.77 -8.05 4.97
N LEU A 73 -0.58 -6.72 4.95
CA LEU A 73 0.64 -6.09 5.45
C LEU A 73 0.74 -6.25 6.97
N SER A 74 -0.36 -6.04 7.71
CA SER A 74 -0.42 -6.24 9.17
C SER A 74 -0.16 -7.70 9.53
N PHE A 75 -0.77 -8.66 8.83
CA PHE A 75 -0.45 -10.09 8.98
C PHE A 75 1.04 -10.36 8.81
N TYR A 76 1.66 -9.79 7.78
CA TYR A 76 3.07 -10.03 7.55
C TYR A 76 3.94 -9.39 8.63
N TYR A 77 3.59 -8.21 9.14
CA TYR A 77 4.31 -7.55 10.23
C TYR A 77 4.19 -8.32 11.55
N GLU A 78 3.04 -8.93 11.82
CA GLU A 78 2.86 -9.90 12.93
C GLU A 78 3.79 -11.10 12.76
N TYR A 79 3.87 -11.66 11.55
CA TYR A 79 4.78 -12.78 11.26
C TYR A 79 6.26 -12.39 11.45
N LEU A 80 6.66 -11.21 11.00
CA LEU A 80 8.02 -10.71 11.21
C LEU A 80 8.34 -10.55 12.70
N SER A 81 7.42 -9.96 13.47
CA SER A 81 7.60 -9.67 14.89
C SER A 81 7.62 -10.93 15.76
N HIS A 82 6.69 -11.86 15.54
CA HIS A 82 6.46 -12.99 16.44
C HIS A 82 7.12 -14.29 16.01
N MET A 83 7.52 -14.40 14.73
CA MET A 83 8.15 -15.61 14.20
C MET A 83 9.54 -15.34 13.65
N LYS A 84 9.67 -14.55 12.57
CA LYS A 84 10.95 -14.44 11.85
C LYS A 84 12.04 -13.75 12.68
N TYR A 85 11.70 -12.65 13.35
CA TYR A 85 12.63 -11.84 14.14
C TYR A 85 12.31 -11.81 15.63
N LYS A 86 11.62 -12.84 16.14
CA LYS A 86 11.21 -12.95 17.55
C LYS A 86 12.35 -12.69 18.56
N THR A 87 13.58 -13.06 18.21
CA THR A 87 14.76 -12.91 19.07
C THR A 87 15.45 -11.55 18.92
N ASN A 88 15.05 -10.73 17.95
CA ASN A 88 15.62 -9.41 17.72
C ASN A 88 14.62 -8.35 18.21
N SER A 89 14.87 -7.83 19.41
CA SER A 89 14.04 -6.79 20.02
C SER A 89 14.27 -5.38 19.46
N ASP A 90 15.23 -5.20 18.55
CA ASP A 90 15.62 -3.89 18.03
C ASP A 90 14.76 -3.45 16.84
N LEU A 91 14.12 -4.42 16.18
CA LEU A 91 13.20 -4.19 15.08
C LEU A 91 11.79 -3.98 15.61
N HIS A 92 11.14 -2.91 15.17
CA HIS A 92 9.76 -2.62 15.52
C HIS A 92 8.94 -2.32 14.27
N PHE A 93 7.88 -3.09 14.05
CA PHE A 93 7.04 -3.00 12.86
C PHE A 93 5.70 -2.38 13.23
N ILE A 94 5.45 -1.14 12.81
CA ILE A 94 4.17 -0.45 13.03
C ILE A 94 3.21 -0.84 11.92
N ALA A 95 2.07 -1.42 12.28
CA ALA A 95 1.06 -1.85 11.34
C ALA A 95 0.53 -0.67 10.48
N PRO A 96 0.11 -0.92 9.22
CA PRO A 96 -0.45 0.10 8.32
C PRO A 96 -1.56 0.95 8.93
N GLU A 97 -2.51 0.32 9.61
CA GLU A 97 -3.66 0.98 10.26
C GLU A 97 -3.22 1.91 11.39
N VAL A 98 -2.21 1.49 12.18
CA VAL A 98 -1.62 2.33 13.22
C VAL A 98 -0.90 3.51 12.58
N THR A 99 -0.11 3.27 11.53
CA THR A 99 0.58 4.33 10.77
C THR A 99 -0.40 5.36 10.20
N GLN A 100 -1.56 4.91 9.70
CA GLN A 100 -2.61 5.81 9.22
C GLN A 100 -3.25 6.61 10.35
N CYS A 101 -3.53 5.98 11.51
CA CYS A 101 -4.05 6.68 12.68
C CYS A 101 -3.10 7.78 13.18
N MET A 102 -1.78 7.53 13.16
CA MET A 102 -0.77 8.51 13.57
C MET A 102 -0.85 9.82 12.79
N LYS A 103 -1.33 9.80 11.53
CA LYS A 103 -1.50 11.02 10.72
C LYS A 103 -2.51 11.99 11.34
N TYR A 104 -3.48 11.51 12.10
CA TYR A 104 -4.59 12.31 12.64
C TYR A 104 -4.54 12.54 14.16
N MET A 105 -3.73 11.76 14.88
CA MET A 105 -3.55 11.91 16.33
C MET A 105 -2.91 13.26 16.71
N ASP A 106 -3.22 13.79 17.89
CA ASP A 106 -2.43 14.90 18.44
C ASP A 106 -1.11 14.41 19.07
N ASP A 107 -0.28 15.35 19.55
CA ASP A 107 1.03 15.01 20.11
C ASP A 107 0.92 14.14 21.38
N GLN A 108 -0.13 14.32 22.19
CA GLN A 108 -0.35 13.57 23.42
C GLN A 108 -0.79 12.13 23.11
N GLU A 109 -1.72 11.97 22.17
CA GLU A 109 -2.16 10.66 21.68
C GLU A 109 -1.00 9.88 21.04
N LEU A 110 -0.17 10.57 20.25
CA LEU A 110 1.02 9.96 19.65
C LEU A 110 2.07 9.56 20.69
N GLU A 111 2.35 10.40 21.68
CA GLU A 111 3.29 10.09 22.75
C GLU A 111 2.83 8.82 23.49
N GLN A 112 1.55 8.77 23.86
CA GLN A 112 0.96 7.61 24.51
C GLN A 112 1.06 6.34 23.64
N LEU A 113 0.76 6.43 22.34
CA LEU A 113 0.87 5.30 21.42
C LEU A 113 2.32 4.80 21.29
N LEU A 114 3.28 5.71 21.15
CA LEU A 114 4.71 5.38 21.02
C LEU A 114 5.28 4.77 22.29
N ASP A 115 4.81 5.21 23.47
CA ASP A 115 5.19 4.63 24.75
C ASP A 115 4.58 3.24 24.98
N GLN A 116 3.29 3.07 24.66
CA GLN A 116 2.60 1.77 24.76
C GLN A 116 3.20 0.72 23.85
N SER A 117 3.64 1.11 22.66
CA SER A 117 4.32 0.22 21.70
C SER A 117 5.82 0.03 22.01
N HIS A 118 6.34 0.72 23.03
CA HIS A 118 7.77 0.79 23.36
C HIS A 118 8.65 1.26 22.18
N ALA A 119 8.08 2.00 21.23
CA ALA A 119 8.75 2.47 20.02
C ALA A 119 9.84 3.51 20.31
N THR A 120 9.67 4.32 21.37
CA THR A 120 10.60 5.39 21.75
C THR A 120 12.03 4.90 22.01
N GLY A 121 12.20 3.66 22.49
CA GLY A 121 13.50 3.03 22.73
C GLY A 121 14.08 2.23 21.57
N LYS A 122 13.32 2.00 20.48
CA LYS A 122 13.72 1.07 19.42
C LYS A 122 14.81 1.66 18.52
N PRO A 123 15.85 0.89 18.18
CA PRO A 123 16.85 1.28 17.18
C PRO A 123 16.26 1.44 15.78
N PHE A 124 15.36 0.54 15.38
CA PHE A 124 14.78 0.53 14.04
C PHE A 124 13.26 0.42 14.09
N ILE A 125 12.57 1.35 13.42
CA ILE A 125 11.12 1.40 13.38
C ILE A 125 10.65 1.45 11.92
N PHE A 126 9.79 0.52 11.52
CA PHE A 126 9.23 0.40 10.19
C PHE A 126 7.79 0.87 10.18
N PHE A 127 7.45 1.73 9.22
CA PHE A 127 6.11 2.27 9.02
C PHE A 127 5.65 1.94 7.59
N ALA A 128 4.57 1.19 7.46
CA ALA A 128 3.91 1.00 6.17
C ALA A 128 2.99 2.20 5.90
N LEU A 129 3.35 3.06 4.95
CA LEU A 129 2.57 4.26 4.61
C LEU A 129 1.66 4.03 3.42
N ASN A 130 0.43 4.48 3.58
CA ASN A 130 -0.52 4.68 2.50
C ASN A 130 -0.58 6.18 2.14
N ASP A 131 -0.93 6.52 0.89
CA ASP A 131 -1.16 7.90 0.44
C ASP A 131 -2.59 8.42 0.72
N ASN A 132 -3.44 7.65 1.41
CA ASN A 132 -4.77 8.10 1.81
C ASN A 132 -4.69 9.31 2.76
N GLU A 133 -5.38 10.39 2.37
CA GLU A 133 -5.51 11.64 3.12
C GLU A 133 -6.84 11.76 3.88
N SER A 134 -7.72 10.75 3.79
CA SER A 134 -9.05 10.75 4.43
C SER A 134 -9.21 9.68 5.53
N PHE A 135 -10.27 9.83 6.34
CA PHE A 135 -10.71 8.83 7.32
C PHE A 135 -11.45 7.64 6.70
N GLU A 136 -11.90 7.77 5.44
CA GLU A 136 -12.60 6.71 4.73
C GLU A 136 -11.58 5.70 4.17
N ALA A 137 -12.04 4.46 3.96
CA ALA A 137 -11.23 3.46 3.28
C ALA A 137 -10.83 3.96 1.88
N GLY A 138 -9.53 3.97 1.60
CA GLY A 138 -9.01 4.59 0.38
C GLY A 138 -7.49 4.51 0.29
N GLY A 139 -6.95 5.37 -0.56
CA GLY A 139 -5.55 5.35 -0.95
C GLY A 139 -5.29 4.52 -2.21
N THR A 140 -4.20 4.87 -2.89
CA THR A 140 -3.80 4.29 -4.17
C THR A 140 -2.40 3.71 -4.15
N HIS A 141 -1.59 4.02 -3.13
CA HIS A 141 -0.19 3.64 -3.14
C HIS A 141 0.39 3.36 -1.76
N TRP A 142 1.19 2.29 -1.69
CA TRP A 142 1.96 1.90 -0.51
C TRP A 142 3.43 2.28 -0.66
N SER A 143 4.03 2.78 0.41
CA SER A 143 5.48 3.01 0.52
C SER A 143 5.98 2.64 1.92
N LEU A 144 7.29 2.59 2.10
CA LEU A 144 7.92 2.23 3.36
C LEU A 144 8.76 3.40 3.89
N LEU A 145 8.60 3.72 5.18
CA LEU A 145 9.49 4.59 5.91
C LEU A 145 10.16 3.79 7.03
N VAL A 146 11.47 3.91 7.16
CA VAL A 146 12.24 3.24 8.21
C VAL A 146 13.05 4.26 8.98
N PHE A 147 12.78 4.40 10.28
CA PHE A 147 13.63 5.17 11.16
C PHE A 147 14.80 4.32 11.64
N SER A 148 16.02 4.82 11.42
CA SER A 148 17.25 4.30 12.02
C SER A 148 17.77 5.31 13.04
N ARG A 149 17.75 4.91 14.30
CA ARG A 149 18.28 5.71 15.41
C ARG A 149 19.80 5.83 15.37
N PRO A 150 20.59 4.77 15.11
CA PRO A 150 22.04 4.88 14.98
C PRO A 150 22.46 5.92 13.92
N GLU A 151 21.76 5.93 12.78
CA GLU A 151 22.06 6.83 11.66
C GLU A 151 21.32 8.17 11.76
N LYS A 152 20.44 8.35 12.77
CA LYS A 152 19.56 9.51 12.94
C LYS A 152 18.88 9.87 11.62
N THR A 153 18.32 8.89 10.94
CA THR A 153 17.80 9.07 9.58
C THR A 153 16.51 8.28 9.39
N PHE A 154 15.54 8.93 8.75
CA PHE A 154 14.34 8.31 8.20
C PHE A 154 14.59 8.01 6.72
N TYR A 155 14.65 6.72 6.40
CA TYR A 155 14.86 6.20 5.06
C TYR A 155 13.51 5.90 4.40
N HIS A 156 13.26 6.54 3.26
CA HIS A 156 12.02 6.36 2.50
C HIS A 156 12.26 5.50 1.27
N PHE A 157 11.48 4.42 1.13
CA PHE A 157 11.53 3.50 0.01
C PHE A 157 10.16 3.49 -0.69
N ASP A 158 10.17 3.84 -1.97
CA ASP A 158 8.97 3.93 -2.79
C ASP A 158 9.22 3.29 -4.16
N SER A 159 8.42 2.25 -4.47
CA SER A 159 8.51 1.51 -5.73
C SER A 159 7.92 2.26 -6.93
N TYR A 160 7.33 3.44 -6.72
CA TYR A 160 6.69 4.25 -7.75
C TYR A 160 7.16 5.71 -7.71
N GLY A 161 8.43 5.92 -8.05
CA GLY A 161 8.95 7.27 -8.37
C GLY A 161 8.97 8.26 -7.20
N ASN A 162 9.04 7.79 -5.94
CA ASN A 162 8.96 8.63 -4.74
C ASN A 162 7.66 9.44 -4.62
N ASN A 163 6.57 8.95 -5.21
CA ASN A 163 5.25 9.59 -5.19
C ASN A 163 4.72 9.84 -3.76
N ASN A 164 5.10 8.99 -2.80
CA ASN A 164 4.64 9.09 -1.41
C ASN A 164 5.62 9.83 -0.47
N THR A 165 6.54 10.62 -1.03
CA THR A 165 7.52 11.39 -0.25
C THR A 165 6.84 12.39 0.69
N GLY A 166 5.78 13.08 0.24
CA GLY A 166 5.05 14.06 1.04
C GLY A 166 4.52 13.45 2.34
N ASN A 167 3.71 12.39 2.24
CA ASN A 167 3.19 11.65 3.39
C ASN A 167 4.30 11.16 4.34
N SER A 168 5.44 10.72 3.80
CA SER A 168 6.55 10.23 4.61
C SER A 168 7.26 11.36 5.39
N VAL A 169 7.43 12.53 4.76
CA VAL A 169 7.99 13.73 5.40
C VAL A 169 7.03 14.27 6.47
N GLU A 170 5.73 14.26 6.20
CA GLU A 170 4.70 14.67 7.17
C GLU A 170 4.71 13.78 8.41
N LEU A 171 4.66 12.45 8.23
CA LEU A 171 4.74 11.50 9.34
C LEU A 171 6.04 11.69 10.13
N MET A 172 7.19 11.77 9.45
CA MET A 172 8.48 12.03 10.08
C MET A 172 8.45 13.29 10.95
N ASN A 173 7.98 14.42 10.39
CA ASN A 173 7.96 15.69 11.12
C ASN A 173 7.10 15.63 12.37
N LYS A 174 6.02 14.85 12.34
CA LYS A 174 5.11 14.64 13.46
C LYS A 174 5.74 13.81 14.59
N ILE A 175 6.48 12.76 14.25
CA ILE A 175 6.96 11.80 15.25
C ILE A 175 8.43 11.99 15.69
N LYS A 176 9.25 12.72 14.92
CA LYS A 176 10.70 12.81 15.19
C LYS A 176 11.04 13.42 16.55
N GLU A 177 10.24 14.37 17.04
CA GLU A 177 10.49 14.99 18.35
C GLU A 177 10.12 14.04 19.48
N LEU A 178 8.95 13.38 19.36
CA LEU A 178 8.47 12.36 20.30
C LEU A 178 9.41 11.15 20.39
N LEU A 179 10.07 10.81 19.28
CA LEU A 179 11.10 9.76 19.25
C LEU A 179 12.47 10.20 19.80
N GLY A 180 12.61 11.44 20.32
CA GLY A 180 13.88 11.98 20.78
C GLY A 180 14.90 12.21 19.66
N ALA A 181 14.42 12.33 18.42
CA ALA A 181 15.21 12.32 17.19
C ALA A 181 15.03 13.62 16.38
N ARG A 182 14.91 14.77 17.06
CA ARG A 182 14.66 16.09 16.43
C ARG A 182 15.61 16.46 15.29
N GLN A 183 16.86 15.99 15.36
CA GLN A 183 17.89 16.24 14.34
C GLN A 183 17.91 15.19 13.22
N ALA A 184 16.96 14.25 13.21
CA ALA A 184 16.94 13.19 12.23
C ALA A 184 16.73 13.74 10.82
N LYS A 185 17.46 13.16 9.86
CA LYS A 185 17.39 13.53 8.45
C LYS A 185 16.32 12.70 7.74
N PHE A 186 15.78 13.24 6.65
CA PHE A 186 14.98 12.49 5.70
C PHE A 186 15.84 12.09 4.50
N ARG A 187 15.79 10.82 4.09
CA ARG A 187 16.57 10.32 2.95
C ARG A 187 15.71 9.41 2.06
N PRO A 188 15.27 9.90 0.89
CA PRO A 188 14.73 9.04 -0.16
C PRO A 188 15.79 8.05 -0.66
N MET A 189 15.43 6.79 -0.77
CA MET A 189 16.29 5.71 -1.21
C MET A 189 15.94 5.28 -2.63
N ARG A 190 16.97 5.05 -3.44
CA ARG A 190 16.79 4.36 -4.72
C ARG A 190 16.48 2.90 -4.42
N CYS A 191 15.32 2.42 -4.87
CA CYS A 191 14.91 1.04 -4.70
C CYS A 191 14.34 0.46 -6.00
N LEU A 192 14.14 -0.86 -6.01
CA LEU A 192 13.55 -1.56 -7.14
C LEU A 192 12.15 -1.00 -7.44
N GLN A 193 11.99 -0.46 -8.65
CA GLN A 193 10.73 0.14 -9.09
C GLN A 193 9.77 -0.94 -9.61
N GLN A 194 8.48 -0.78 -9.31
CA GLN A 194 7.45 -1.69 -9.79
C GLN A 194 7.26 -1.54 -11.31
N ALA A 195 7.06 -2.66 -12.00
CA ALA A 195 6.80 -2.66 -13.45
C ALA A 195 5.30 -2.65 -13.80
N ASN A 196 4.43 -2.70 -12.78
CA ASN A 196 2.97 -2.76 -12.91
C ASN A 196 2.29 -1.78 -11.94
N GLY A 197 0.95 -1.69 -12.00
CA GLY A 197 0.18 -0.76 -11.18
C GLY A 197 -0.37 -1.32 -9.87
N TYR A 198 0.08 -2.49 -9.38
CA TYR A 198 -0.60 -3.17 -8.27
C TYR A 198 0.30 -3.83 -7.22
N ASP A 199 1.61 -3.93 -7.46
CA ASP A 199 2.54 -4.60 -6.55
C ASP A 199 3.21 -3.67 -5.52
N CYS A 200 2.78 -2.41 -5.34
CA CYS A 200 3.37 -1.51 -4.35
C CYS A 200 3.38 -2.11 -2.93
N GLY A 201 2.30 -2.77 -2.50
CA GLY A 201 2.25 -3.48 -1.21
C GLY A 201 3.21 -4.68 -1.14
N ILE A 202 3.42 -5.39 -2.26
CA ILE A 202 4.41 -6.47 -2.34
C ILE A 202 5.84 -5.91 -2.23
N HIS A 203 6.12 -4.77 -2.87
CA HIS A 203 7.41 -4.09 -2.73
C HIS A 203 7.67 -3.65 -1.29
N VAL A 204 6.67 -3.12 -0.59
CA VAL A 204 6.78 -2.79 0.85
C VAL A 204 7.14 -4.04 1.67
N ILE A 205 6.38 -5.12 1.52
CA ILE A 205 6.65 -6.41 2.21
C ILE A 205 8.07 -6.91 1.95
N CYS A 206 8.49 -6.96 0.68
CA CYS A 206 9.82 -7.43 0.30
C CYS A 206 10.93 -6.52 0.83
N MET A 207 10.75 -5.20 0.78
CA MET A 207 11.76 -4.25 1.23
C MET A 207 11.87 -4.26 2.76
N THR A 208 10.75 -4.33 3.48
CA THR A 208 10.75 -4.50 4.95
C THR A 208 11.53 -5.74 5.35
N ASP A 209 11.25 -6.88 4.70
CA ASP A 209 11.94 -8.13 5.04
C ASP A 209 13.44 -8.09 4.72
N HIS A 210 13.81 -7.51 3.57
CA HIS A 210 15.19 -7.36 3.14
C HIS A 210 16.01 -6.43 4.04
N ILE A 211 15.43 -5.31 4.46
CA ILE A 211 16.05 -4.38 5.40
C ILE A 211 16.20 -5.05 6.77
N ALA A 212 15.15 -5.71 7.27
CA ALA A 212 15.19 -6.40 8.55
C ALA A 212 16.27 -7.50 8.61
N ASP A 213 16.39 -8.32 7.55
CA ASP A 213 17.44 -9.34 7.44
C ASP A 213 18.86 -8.73 7.38
N TYR A 214 19.01 -7.53 6.82
CA TYR A 214 20.28 -6.80 6.78
C TYR A 214 20.60 -6.20 8.16
N LEU A 215 19.64 -5.54 8.79
CA LEU A 215 19.78 -4.95 10.12
C LEU A 215 20.08 -5.99 11.19
N ASN A 216 19.48 -7.18 11.09
CA ASN A 216 19.76 -8.30 11.99
C ASN A 216 21.21 -8.80 11.94
N ARG A 217 22.00 -8.36 10.94
CA ARG A 217 23.42 -8.73 10.78
C ARG A 217 24.38 -7.56 10.93
N TYR A 218 23.97 -6.36 10.53
CA TYR A 218 24.86 -5.21 10.40
C TYR A 218 24.47 -4.00 11.25
N GLU A 219 23.26 -3.98 11.83
CA GLU A 219 22.78 -2.91 12.72
C GLU A 219 22.88 -1.49 12.12
N VAL A 220 22.84 -1.39 10.80
CA VAL A 220 22.91 -0.14 10.03
C VAL A 220 22.21 -0.33 8.69
N ILE A 221 21.58 0.72 8.14
CA ILE A 221 20.94 0.67 6.81
C ILE A 221 21.93 1.06 5.71
N ASP A 222 22.87 1.97 5.97
CA ASP A 222 23.92 2.30 5.01
C ASP A 222 24.66 1.04 4.51
N GLY A 223 24.80 0.93 3.20
CA GLY A 223 25.36 -0.24 2.53
C GLY A 223 24.34 -1.33 2.17
N LEU A 224 23.05 -1.16 2.48
CA LEU A 224 21.99 -2.08 2.08
C LEU A 224 22.07 -2.40 0.56
N PRO A 225 22.23 -3.68 0.18
CA PRO A 225 22.26 -4.08 -1.22
C PRO A 225 20.88 -3.91 -1.88
N ALA A 226 20.86 -3.80 -3.21
CA ALA A 226 19.61 -3.71 -3.95
C ALA A 226 18.74 -4.98 -3.77
N LEU A 227 17.43 -4.79 -3.62
CA LEU A 227 16.46 -5.88 -3.60
C LEU A 227 16.42 -6.59 -4.96
N HIS A 228 16.53 -7.91 -4.94
CA HIS A 228 16.48 -8.72 -6.17
C HIS A 228 15.05 -8.84 -6.70
N ILE A 229 14.88 -8.73 -8.02
CA ILE A 229 13.55 -8.77 -8.66
C ILE A 229 12.81 -10.10 -8.45
N ASP A 230 13.54 -11.20 -8.36
CA ASP A 230 12.92 -12.52 -8.16
C ASP A 230 12.23 -12.64 -6.79
N THR A 231 12.72 -11.92 -5.77
CA THR A 231 12.08 -11.83 -4.45
C THR A 231 10.67 -11.24 -4.58
N VAL A 232 10.50 -10.18 -5.39
CA VAL A 232 9.20 -9.55 -5.64
C VAL A 232 8.29 -10.50 -6.42
N LYS A 233 8.81 -11.12 -7.49
CA LYS A 233 8.02 -12.03 -8.34
C LYS A 233 7.49 -13.25 -7.58
N ALA A 234 8.27 -13.78 -6.63
CA ALA A 234 7.89 -14.95 -5.84
C ALA A 234 6.95 -14.62 -4.66
N LYS A 235 6.93 -13.35 -4.19
CA LYS A 235 6.38 -13.01 -2.88
C LYS A 235 4.89 -13.34 -2.70
N ARG A 236 4.06 -13.14 -3.72
CA ARG A 236 2.62 -13.51 -3.65
C ARG A 236 2.44 -14.99 -3.36
N THR A 237 3.18 -15.85 -4.06
CA THR A 237 3.18 -17.30 -3.84
C THR A 237 3.76 -17.68 -2.49
N GLU A 238 4.81 -16.99 -2.03
CA GLU A 238 5.38 -17.21 -0.70
C GLU A 238 4.40 -16.85 0.42
N LEU A 239 3.69 -15.73 0.31
CA LEU A 239 2.67 -15.31 1.28
C LEU A 239 1.52 -16.32 1.37
N LEU A 240 1.04 -16.82 0.22
CA LEU A 240 0.02 -17.88 0.19
C LEU A 240 0.51 -19.15 0.90
N LYS A 241 1.72 -19.60 0.59
CA LYS A 241 2.32 -20.78 1.26
C LYS A 241 2.48 -20.55 2.76
N LEU A 242 2.88 -19.35 3.16
CA LEU A 242 3.02 -18.98 4.57
C LEU A 242 1.68 -19.04 5.30
N ILE A 243 0.63 -18.43 4.76
CA ILE A 243 -0.73 -18.47 5.32
C ILE A 243 -1.19 -19.92 5.51
N LEU A 244 -1.03 -20.77 4.49
CA LEU A 244 -1.36 -22.20 4.57
C LEU A 244 -0.53 -22.92 5.64
N SER A 245 0.77 -22.62 5.74
CA SER A 245 1.65 -23.26 6.73
C SER A 245 1.30 -22.91 8.19
N LEU A 246 0.64 -21.76 8.40
CA LEU A 246 0.14 -21.31 9.70
C LEU A 246 -1.29 -21.79 9.99
N GLY A 247 -1.83 -22.70 9.17
CA GLY A 247 -3.18 -23.26 9.32
C GLY A 247 -4.29 -22.44 8.68
N GLY A 248 -3.93 -21.41 7.89
CA GLY A 248 -4.88 -20.61 7.12
C GLY A 248 -5.46 -21.35 5.92
N LYS A 249 -6.44 -20.73 5.25
CA LYS A 249 -7.10 -21.27 4.04
C LYS A 249 -6.76 -20.41 2.83
N GLY A 250 -6.39 -21.07 1.73
CA GLY A 250 -5.95 -20.44 0.48
C GLY A 250 -7.07 -20.20 -0.54
#